data_AF-A0A6G3WVZ2-F1
#
_entry.id   AF-A0A6G3WVZ2-F1
#
_cell.length_a   1.000
_cell.length_b   1.000
_cell.length_c   1.000
_cell.angle_alpha   90.00
_cell.angle_beta   90.00
_cell.angle_gamma   90.00
#
_symmetry.space_group_name_H-M   'P 1'
#
loop_
_entity.id
_entity.type
_entity.pdbx_description
1 polymer ?
#
loop_
_entity_poly.entity_id
_entity_poly.type
_entity_poly.pdbx_seq_one_letter_code
_entity_poly.pdbx_strand_id
1 'polypeptide(L)'
;SVPTPALPRLPRLIGAVERLAAAVGGGLAEQLREWTLNCATRLDPFVPQLLRSRRLELEERAARSEDDPAADDRIQIRLSAATGPSRDRTLQAWSRGSAAAQSLATYDTELPETEIHRVVDDLLTRYGRANVTRVEFFLDLTDLELDVHRWEIGAKELYGRPLGNDFPVVVRCAEQRVRSREHLWRQRWKRVENGRTEDLHWLSAGPTTIAAVHGALAERDDAPGVVVRSVGEDRAAAFGASVFNGVPVMIWRGGPETDGIETELASFLEGDALSSLPGKLRRIRAGSAADGQRSGGRLALLWDDPQHPLPPRLDLA
;
A
#
# COMPACT_ATOMS: atom_id res chain seq x y z
N SER A 1 -4.94 -15.73 -41.30
CA SER A 1 -5.28 -14.95 -40.09
C SER A 1 -5.07 -13.49 -40.40
N VAL A 2 -6.14 -12.69 -40.39
CA VAL A 2 -6.06 -11.24 -40.58
C VAL A 2 -5.40 -10.64 -39.34
N PRO A 3 -4.34 -9.82 -39.46
CA PRO A 3 -3.73 -9.17 -38.31
C PRO A 3 -4.74 -8.20 -37.71
N THR A 4 -5.10 -8.41 -36.43
CA THR A 4 -5.87 -7.46 -35.65
C THR A 4 -5.08 -6.14 -35.60
N PRO A 5 -5.61 -5.02 -36.09
CA PRO A 5 -4.88 -3.76 -36.05
C PRO A 5 -4.61 -3.39 -34.59
N ALA A 6 -3.35 -3.10 -34.27
CA ALA A 6 -2.98 -2.60 -32.96
C ALA A 6 -3.77 -1.31 -32.70
N LEU A 7 -4.56 -1.30 -31.63
CA LEU A 7 -5.30 -0.10 -31.22
C LEU A 7 -4.31 1.07 -31.11
N PRO A 8 -4.60 2.23 -31.74
CA PRO A 8 -3.68 3.37 -31.70
C PRO A 8 -3.53 3.82 -30.25
N ARG A 9 -2.27 3.90 -29.78
CA ARG A 9 -1.93 4.33 -28.42
C ARG A 9 -1.44 5.76 -28.45
N LEU A 10 -1.81 6.55 -27.45
CA LEU A 10 -1.31 7.90 -27.29
C LEU A 10 0.23 7.87 -27.09
N PRO A 11 1.01 8.70 -27.82
CA PRO A 11 2.44 8.82 -27.59
C PRO A 11 2.76 9.14 -26.13
N ARG A 12 3.77 8.47 -25.56
CA ARG A 12 4.09 8.51 -24.12
C ARG A 12 4.30 9.93 -23.59
N LEU A 13 4.96 10.78 -24.38
CA LEU A 13 5.22 12.18 -24.03
C LEU A 13 3.93 13.01 -23.97
N ILE A 14 3.05 12.89 -24.97
CA ILE A 14 1.75 13.57 -24.99
C ILE A 14 0.91 13.14 -23.77
N GLY A 15 0.87 11.84 -23.48
CA GLY A 15 0.17 11.33 -22.31
C GLY A 15 0.78 11.78 -20.97
N ALA A 16 2.09 12.04 -20.91
CA ALA A 16 2.75 12.58 -19.72
C ALA A 16 2.43 14.07 -19.51
N VAL A 17 2.45 14.86 -20.58
CA VAL A 17 2.11 16.30 -20.53
C VAL A 17 0.65 16.51 -20.17
N GLU A 18 -0.29 15.68 -20.65
CA GLU A 18 -1.69 15.75 -20.21
C GLU A 18 -1.87 15.44 -18.72
N ARG A 19 -1.09 14.51 -18.17
CA ARG A 19 -1.10 14.25 -16.71
C ARG A 19 -0.55 15.43 -15.93
N LEU A 20 0.52 16.07 -16.42
CA LEU A 20 1.07 17.26 -15.81
C LEU A 20 0.07 18.42 -15.86
N ALA A 21 -0.57 18.65 -17.01
CA ALA A 21 -1.60 19.67 -17.16
C ALA A 21 -2.78 19.44 -16.21
N ALA A 22 -3.23 18.19 -16.05
CA ALA A 22 -4.27 17.84 -15.08
C ALA A 22 -3.86 18.10 -13.62
N ALA A 23 -2.57 18.00 -13.29
CA ALA A 23 -2.07 18.19 -11.93
C ALA A 23 -1.80 19.67 -11.56
N VAL A 24 -1.35 20.49 -12.51
CA VAL A 24 -0.96 21.90 -12.21
C VAL A 24 -2.13 22.88 -12.28
N GLY A 25 -3.18 22.57 -13.05
CA GLY A 25 -4.33 23.46 -13.24
C GLY A 25 -4.00 24.83 -13.84
N GLY A 26 -5.01 25.70 -13.94
CA GLY A 26 -4.87 27.10 -14.33
C GLY A 26 -4.26 27.35 -15.72
N GLY A 27 -3.70 28.54 -15.93
CA GLY A 27 -3.19 28.97 -17.24
C GLY A 27 -2.02 28.15 -17.78
N LEU A 28 -1.20 27.55 -16.91
CA LEU A 28 -0.12 26.65 -17.34
C LEU A 28 -0.70 25.33 -17.90
N ALA A 29 -1.75 24.78 -17.29
CA ALA A 29 -2.42 23.59 -17.81
C ALA A 29 -3.04 23.83 -19.18
N GLU A 30 -3.62 25.01 -19.41
CA GLU A 30 -4.18 25.39 -20.72
C GLU A 30 -3.09 25.43 -21.80
N GLN A 31 -1.95 26.07 -21.51
CA GLN A 31 -0.80 26.11 -22.44
C GLN A 31 -0.27 24.71 -22.77
N LEU A 32 -0.17 23.83 -21.77
CA LEU A 32 0.25 22.44 -21.96
C LEU A 32 -0.77 21.65 -22.79
N ARG A 33 -2.07 21.86 -22.57
CA ARG A 33 -3.17 21.24 -23.34
C ARG A 33 -3.25 21.73 -24.78
N GLU A 34 -2.92 22.99 -25.01
CA GLU A 34 -2.83 23.55 -26.36
C GLU A 34 -1.62 22.97 -27.09
N TRP A 35 -0.47 22.88 -26.41
CA TRP A 35 0.73 22.26 -26.97
C TRP A 35 0.49 20.80 -27.35
N THR A 36 -0.11 19.98 -26.48
CA THR A 36 -0.41 18.57 -26.78
C THR A 36 -1.41 18.41 -27.91
N LEU A 37 -2.40 19.30 -28.04
CA LEU A 37 -3.35 19.29 -29.15
C LEU A 37 -2.67 19.64 -30.48
N ASN A 38 -1.77 20.63 -30.47
CA ASN A 38 -0.97 21.01 -31.63
C ASN A 38 0.00 19.88 -32.05
N CYS A 39 0.56 19.13 -31.09
CA CYS A 39 1.34 17.94 -31.41
C CYS A 39 0.46 16.80 -31.94
N ALA A 40 -0.70 16.56 -31.35
CA ALA A 40 -1.63 15.49 -31.75
C ALA A 40 -2.12 15.66 -33.19
N THR A 41 -2.46 16.89 -33.58
CA THR A 41 -2.92 17.21 -34.95
C THR A 41 -1.85 17.03 -36.02
N ARG A 42 -0.56 17.12 -35.66
CA ARG A 42 0.57 16.91 -36.59
C ARG A 42 0.97 15.45 -36.75
N LEU A 43 0.66 14.60 -35.77
CA LEU A 43 1.11 13.21 -35.76
C LEU A 43 0.19 12.31 -36.57
N ASP A 44 -1.10 12.30 -36.24
CA ASP A 44 -2.07 11.42 -36.90
C ASP A 44 -3.52 11.86 -36.62
N PRO A 45 -4.46 11.73 -37.57
CA PRO A 45 -5.86 12.16 -37.41
C PRO A 45 -6.62 11.52 -36.24
N PHE A 46 -6.22 10.34 -35.77
CA PHE A 46 -6.87 9.61 -34.67
C PHE A 46 -6.35 10.03 -33.28
N VAL A 47 -5.17 10.63 -33.20
CA VAL A 47 -4.52 11.03 -31.92
C VAL A 47 -5.32 12.09 -31.15
N PRO A 48 -5.95 13.10 -31.78
CA PRO A 48 -6.82 14.05 -31.07
C PRO A 48 -8.05 13.39 -30.41
N GLN A 49 -8.57 12.30 -30.96
CA GLN A 49 -9.70 11.56 -30.35
C GLN A 49 -9.25 10.79 -29.10
N LEU A 50 -8.07 10.17 -29.17
CA LEU A 50 -7.42 9.54 -28.02
C LEU A 50 -7.09 10.57 -26.93
N LEU A 51 -6.66 11.78 -27.32
CA LEU A 51 -6.38 12.88 -26.40
C LEU A 51 -7.64 13.33 -25.64
N ARG A 52 -8.78 13.45 -26.33
CA ARG A 52 -10.08 13.77 -25.69
C ARG A 52 -10.51 12.71 -24.69
N SER A 53 -10.44 11.44 -25.09
CA SER A 53 -10.75 10.31 -24.20
C SER A 53 -9.84 10.35 -22.95
N ARG A 54 -8.56 10.66 -23.14
CA ARG A 54 -7.60 10.77 -22.05
C ARG A 54 -7.89 11.95 -21.10
N ARG A 55 -8.35 13.09 -21.61
CA ARG A 55 -8.75 14.23 -20.78
C ARG A 55 -9.96 13.90 -19.93
N LEU A 56 -10.98 13.28 -20.52
CA LEU A 56 -12.17 12.84 -19.80
C LEU A 56 -11.80 11.86 -18.67
N GLU A 57 -10.94 10.86 -18.95
CA GLU A 57 -10.44 9.93 -17.91
C GLU A 57 -9.72 10.67 -16.76
N LEU A 58 -8.96 11.72 -17.07
CA LEU A 58 -8.23 12.50 -16.07
C LEU A 58 -9.16 13.42 -15.27
N GLU A 59 -10.17 14.01 -15.92
CA GLU A 59 -11.21 14.83 -15.28
C GLU A 59 -12.11 13.99 -14.38
N GLU A 60 -12.58 12.82 -14.83
CA GLU A 60 -13.33 11.87 -14.01
C GLU A 60 -12.51 11.37 -12.81
N ARG A 61 -11.19 11.27 -12.97
CA ARG A 61 -10.28 10.90 -11.88
C ARG A 61 -10.09 12.05 -10.89
N ALA A 62 -9.97 13.28 -11.37
CA ALA A 62 -9.87 14.47 -10.54
C ALA A 62 -11.16 14.71 -9.76
N ALA A 63 -12.33 14.63 -10.40
CA ALA A 63 -13.64 14.76 -9.76
C ALA A 63 -13.84 13.73 -8.64
N ARG A 64 -13.48 12.45 -8.89
CA ARG A 64 -13.48 11.40 -7.85
C ARG A 64 -12.52 11.66 -6.70
N SER A 65 -11.49 12.48 -6.90
CA SER A 65 -10.49 12.83 -5.89
C SER A 65 -10.86 14.09 -5.09
N GLU A 66 -11.82 14.90 -5.58
CA GLU A 66 -12.29 16.12 -4.91
C GLU A 66 -13.41 15.86 -3.89
N ASP A 67 -14.16 14.77 -4.04
CA ASP A 67 -15.31 14.44 -3.18
C ASP A 67 -14.93 13.92 -1.75
N ASP A 68 -13.66 13.62 -1.47
CA ASP A 68 -13.20 13.26 -0.11
C ASP A 68 -11.75 13.73 0.18
N PRO A 69 -11.55 15.00 0.57
CA PRO A 69 -10.21 15.55 0.78
C PRO A 69 -9.51 15.05 2.05
N ALA A 70 -10.19 14.29 2.92
CA ALA A 70 -9.62 13.78 4.18
C ALA A 70 -9.27 12.27 4.12
N ALA A 71 -9.90 11.49 3.24
CA ALA A 71 -9.69 10.04 3.20
C ALA A 71 -8.43 9.57 2.46
N ASP A 72 -7.74 10.45 1.74
CA ASP A 72 -6.71 10.02 0.77
C ASP A 72 -5.26 10.42 1.09
N ASP A 73 -5.04 11.18 2.18
CA ASP A 73 -3.69 11.62 2.57
C ASP A 73 -2.85 10.45 3.09
N ARG A 74 -1.82 10.10 2.34
CA ARG A 74 -0.93 8.99 2.64
C ARG A 74 0.53 9.33 2.35
N ILE A 75 1.40 8.74 3.15
CA ILE A 75 2.84 8.71 2.91
C ILE A 75 3.20 7.27 2.54
N GLN A 76 3.70 7.09 1.32
CA GLN A 76 4.15 5.81 0.79
C GLN A 76 5.66 5.73 0.95
N ILE A 77 6.16 4.73 1.66
CA ILE A 77 7.58 4.51 1.92
C ILE A 77 7.95 3.16 1.35
N ARG A 78 8.87 3.13 0.39
CA ARG A 78 9.46 1.91 -0.15
C ARG A 78 10.79 1.67 0.53
N LEU A 79 10.98 0.45 1.01
CA LEU A 79 12.27 -0.05 1.48
C LEU A 79 12.76 -1.15 0.52
N SER A 80 14.05 -1.19 0.23
CA SER A 80 14.63 -2.39 -0.39
C SER A 80 14.68 -3.55 0.61
N ALA A 81 14.84 -4.76 0.09
CA ALA A 81 15.27 -5.90 0.90
C ALA A 81 16.55 -5.56 1.67
N ALA A 82 16.69 -6.12 2.87
CA ALA A 82 17.89 -5.96 3.67
C ALA A 82 19.09 -6.61 2.98
N THR A 83 20.19 -5.86 2.87
CA THR A 83 21.46 -6.39 2.37
C THR A 83 22.40 -6.65 3.54
N GLY A 84 23.04 -7.82 3.55
CA GLY A 84 24.10 -8.14 4.50
C GLY A 84 23.66 -8.26 5.97
N PRO A 85 24.61 -8.44 6.90
CA PRO A 85 24.34 -8.61 8.33
C PRO A 85 23.91 -7.31 9.02
N SER A 86 24.27 -6.15 8.46
CA SER A 86 23.87 -4.82 8.94
C SER A 86 22.40 -4.50 8.65
N ARG A 87 21.75 -5.28 7.77
CA ARG A 87 20.36 -5.08 7.32
C ARG A 87 20.11 -3.70 6.75
N ASP A 88 21.12 -3.14 6.08
CA ASP A 88 21.03 -1.83 5.47
C ASP A 88 20.06 -1.86 4.28
N ARG A 89 19.37 -0.74 4.06
CA ARG A 89 18.32 -0.63 3.03
C ARG A 89 18.34 0.73 2.36
N THR A 90 17.94 0.76 1.09
CA THR A 90 17.57 1.99 0.40
C THR A 90 16.14 2.40 0.77
N LEU A 91 15.85 3.69 0.68
CA LEU A 91 14.54 4.25 1.03
C LEU A 91 14.07 5.23 -0.04
N GLN A 92 12.82 5.11 -0.45
CA GLN A 92 12.14 6.10 -1.29
C GLN A 92 10.79 6.43 -0.68
N ALA A 93 10.42 7.71 -0.63
CA ALA A 93 9.19 8.16 0.01
C ALA A 93 8.43 9.15 -0.87
N TRP A 94 7.11 9.02 -0.87
CA TRP A 94 6.18 9.89 -1.59
C TRP A 94 5.02 10.30 -0.69
N SER A 95 4.52 11.52 -0.86
CA SER A 95 3.18 11.89 -0.37
C SER A 95 2.18 11.70 -1.51
N ARG A 96 0.96 11.33 -1.14
CA ARG A 96 -0.14 11.23 -2.08
C ARG A 96 -1.41 11.67 -1.36
N GLY A 97 -2.07 12.67 -1.91
CA GLY A 97 -3.41 13.10 -1.51
C GLY A 97 -4.30 13.15 -2.75
N SER A 98 -5.23 14.10 -2.80
CA SER A 98 -6.06 14.36 -3.98
C SER A 98 -5.24 14.78 -5.21
N ALA A 99 -4.03 15.31 -5.02
CA ALA A 99 -3.08 15.66 -6.06
C ALA A 99 -2.18 14.48 -6.49
N ALA A 100 -1.45 14.65 -7.60
CA ALA A 100 -0.47 13.67 -8.06
C ALA A 100 0.58 13.37 -6.97
N ALA A 101 1.11 12.14 -6.96
CA ALA A 101 2.12 11.73 -5.98
C ALA A 101 3.38 12.61 -6.08
N GLN A 102 3.84 13.13 -4.94
CA GLN A 102 5.02 13.99 -4.84
C GLN A 102 6.15 13.23 -4.14
N SER A 103 7.34 13.22 -4.75
CA SER A 103 8.54 12.66 -4.11
C SER A 103 8.94 13.51 -2.91
N LEU A 104 9.10 12.87 -1.76
CA LEU A 104 9.52 13.49 -0.50
C LEU A 104 10.99 13.23 -0.20
N ALA A 105 11.46 12.02 -0.50
CA ALA A 105 12.84 11.61 -0.27
C ALA A 105 13.23 10.42 -1.16
N THR A 106 14.50 10.40 -1.56
CA THR A 106 15.11 9.30 -2.31
C THR A 106 16.53 9.10 -1.79
N TYR A 107 16.79 7.91 -1.25
CA TYR A 107 18.09 7.46 -0.78
C TYR A 107 18.46 6.18 -1.52
N ASP A 108 19.20 6.33 -2.62
CA ASP A 108 19.64 5.21 -3.47
C ASP A 108 20.91 4.52 -2.94
N THR A 109 21.49 5.03 -1.85
CA THR A 109 22.56 4.37 -1.09
C THR A 109 21.96 3.67 0.13
N GLU A 110 22.51 2.51 0.48
CA GLU A 110 22.06 1.74 1.64
C GLU A 110 22.28 2.55 2.92
N LEU A 111 21.22 2.65 3.72
CA LEU A 111 21.20 3.32 5.01
C LEU A 111 21.05 2.29 6.13
N PRO A 112 21.72 2.49 7.28
CA PRO A 112 21.48 1.68 8.46
C PRO A 112 20.07 1.93 9.02
N GLU A 113 19.52 0.93 9.71
CA GLU A 113 18.15 0.97 10.28
C GLU A 113 17.92 2.21 11.15
N THR A 114 18.91 2.60 11.96
CA THR A 114 18.81 3.80 12.81
C THR A 114 18.67 5.11 12.02
N GLU A 115 19.26 5.19 10.84
CA GLU A 115 19.14 6.36 9.96
C GLU A 115 17.80 6.35 9.22
N ILE A 116 17.34 5.17 8.80
CA ILE A 116 16.00 4.99 8.24
C ILE A 116 14.93 5.48 9.23
N HIS A 117 15.02 5.10 10.51
CA HIS A 117 14.08 5.56 11.53
C HIS A 117 14.05 7.09 11.64
N ARG A 118 15.23 7.74 11.62
CA ARG A 118 15.33 9.22 11.66
C ARG A 118 14.71 9.87 10.43
N VAL A 119 14.98 9.32 9.24
CA VAL A 119 14.39 9.82 7.99
C VAL A 119 12.87 9.70 8.04
N VAL A 120 12.34 8.57 8.52
CA VAL A 120 10.89 8.37 8.68
C VAL A 120 10.31 9.36 9.69
N ASP A 121 10.94 9.56 10.84
CA ASP A 121 10.51 10.54 11.86
C ASP A 121 10.47 11.97 11.30
N ASP A 122 11.52 12.40 10.59
CA ASP A 122 11.58 13.72 9.96
C ASP A 122 10.52 13.89 8.86
N LEU A 123 10.27 12.85 8.04
CA LEU A 123 9.21 12.85 7.03
C LEU A 123 7.83 13.03 7.66
N LEU A 124 7.54 12.30 8.73
CA LEU A 124 6.24 12.35 9.39
C LEU A 124 6.04 13.65 10.16
N THR A 125 7.09 14.19 10.77
CA THR A 125 7.06 15.51 11.42
C THR A 125 6.74 16.61 10.41
N ARG A 126 7.25 16.49 9.18
CA ARG A 126 7.11 17.53 8.16
C ARG A 126 5.84 17.43 7.33
N TYR A 127 5.43 16.21 7.00
CA TYR A 127 4.37 15.94 6.02
C TYR A 127 3.18 15.17 6.61
N GLY A 128 3.37 14.48 7.74
CA GLY A 128 2.34 13.66 8.36
C GLY A 128 1.42 14.47 9.25
N ARG A 129 0.14 14.08 9.29
CA ARG A 129 -0.85 14.53 10.26
C ARG A 129 -1.24 13.35 11.14
N ALA A 130 -0.92 13.42 12.42
CA ALA A 130 -1.25 12.38 13.38
C ALA A 130 -2.75 12.04 13.31
N ASN A 131 -3.06 10.76 13.46
CA ASN A 131 -4.37 10.12 13.40
C ASN A 131 -5.06 10.13 12.03
N VAL A 132 -4.57 10.90 11.07
CA VAL A 132 -5.20 11.11 9.76
C VAL A 132 -4.37 10.47 8.65
N THR A 133 -3.10 10.87 8.49
CA THR A 133 -2.27 10.43 7.37
C THR A 133 -1.95 8.94 7.48
N ARG A 134 -2.30 8.16 6.46
CA ARG A 134 -1.96 6.73 6.40
C ARG A 134 -0.49 6.57 5.98
N VAL A 135 0.25 5.72 6.69
CA VAL A 135 1.64 5.40 6.34
C VAL A 135 1.69 3.99 5.74
N GLU A 136 2.11 3.90 4.49
CA GLU A 136 2.14 2.67 3.70
C GLU A 136 3.59 2.25 3.44
N PHE A 137 4.02 1.14 4.04
CA PHE A 137 5.35 0.59 3.80
C PHE A 137 5.32 -0.46 2.69
N PHE A 138 5.93 -0.17 1.56
CA PHE A 138 6.13 -1.12 0.46
C PHE A 138 7.39 -1.94 0.74
N LEU A 139 7.18 -3.22 1.07
CA LEU A 139 8.20 -4.15 1.51
C LEU A 139 8.30 -5.34 0.55
N ASP A 140 9.45 -6.01 0.62
CA ASP A 140 9.62 -7.33 0.03
C ASP A 140 8.79 -8.39 0.78
N LEU A 141 8.49 -9.50 0.11
CA LEU A 141 7.76 -10.61 0.72
C LEU A 141 8.49 -11.16 1.95
N THR A 142 9.83 -11.20 1.90
CA THR A 142 10.68 -11.68 2.99
C THR A 142 10.71 -10.73 4.19
N ASP A 143 10.27 -9.48 4.00
CA ASP A 143 10.29 -8.42 5.02
C ASP A 143 8.90 -8.11 5.58
N LEU A 144 7.86 -8.88 5.25
CA LEU A 144 6.51 -8.64 5.77
C LEU A 144 6.44 -8.75 7.31
N GLU A 145 7.38 -9.44 7.95
CA GLU A 145 7.47 -9.51 9.41
C GLU A 145 8.15 -8.29 10.05
N LEU A 146 8.63 -7.33 9.26
CA LEU A 146 9.23 -6.11 9.79
C LEU A 146 8.18 -5.31 10.56
N ASP A 147 8.42 -5.09 11.85
CA ASP A 147 7.54 -4.39 12.78
C ASP A 147 7.56 -2.85 12.56
N VAL A 148 7.39 -2.39 11.31
CA VAL A 148 7.45 -0.95 10.92
C VAL A 148 6.48 -0.07 11.72
N HIS A 149 5.34 -0.64 12.13
CA HIS A 149 4.34 0.05 12.97
C HIS A 149 4.83 0.29 14.41
N ARG A 150 5.93 -0.33 14.83
CA ARG A 150 6.54 -0.19 16.16
C ARG A 150 7.82 0.65 16.16
N TRP A 151 8.26 1.10 15.00
CA TRP A 151 9.40 2.02 14.91
C TRP A 151 9.13 3.26 15.74
N GLU A 152 10.13 3.67 16.53
CA GLU A 152 10.00 4.82 17.41
C GLU A 152 10.11 6.12 16.63
N ILE A 153 9.17 7.03 16.89
CA ILE A 153 9.13 8.41 16.38
C ILE A 153 9.14 9.39 17.55
N GLY A 154 9.42 10.67 17.27
CA GLY A 154 9.50 11.71 18.29
C GLY A 154 10.82 11.66 19.07
N ALA A 155 11.93 11.27 18.43
CA ALA A 155 13.23 11.17 19.11
C ALA A 155 13.73 12.53 19.66
N LYS A 156 13.18 13.64 19.15
CA LYS A 156 13.44 15.02 19.60
C LYS A 156 12.49 15.49 20.71
N GLU A 157 11.49 14.69 21.07
CA GLU A 157 10.47 14.98 22.09
C GLU A 157 10.86 14.39 23.46
N LEU A 158 10.03 14.64 24.49
CA LEU A 158 10.27 14.17 25.86
C LEU A 158 10.26 12.64 26.00
N TYR A 159 9.56 11.93 25.11
CA TYR A 159 9.52 10.48 25.06
C TYR A 159 9.28 9.99 23.63
N GLY A 160 10.01 8.95 23.22
CA GLY A 160 9.75 8.25 21.96
C GLY A 160 8.45 7.44 22.05
N ARG A 161 7.78 7.28 20.92
CA ARG A 161 6.57 6.47 20.84
C ARG A 161 6.51 5.65 19.54
N PRO A 162 5.88 4.47 19.55
CA PRO A 162 5.63 3.70 18.34
C PRO A 162 4.85 4.49 17.28
N LEU A 163 5.31 4.42 16.03
CA LEU A 163 4.68 5.04 14.86
C LEU A 163 3.19 4.72 14.76
N GLY A 164 2.82 3.45 14.96
CA GLY A 164 1.47 2.93 14.83
C GLY A 164 0.51 3.40 15.92
N ASN A 165 0.97 4.13 16.94
CA ASN A 165 0.11 4.80 17.91
C ASN A 165 -0.51 6.06 17.32
N ASP A 166 0.27 6.81 16.55
CA ASP A 166 -0.14 8.09 15.99
C ASP A 166 -0.73 7.91 14.59
N PHE A 167 -0.18 7.02 13.78
CA PHE A 167 -0.54 6.91 12.36
C PHE A 167 -1.18 5.55 12.02
N PRO A 168 -2.20 5.50 11.15
CA PRO A 168 -2.62 4.26 10.51
C PRO A 168 -1.47 3.68 9.67
N VAL A 169 -0.73 2.72 10.23
CA VAL A 169 0.38 2.05 9.53
C VAL A 169 -0.07 0.74 8.92
N VAL A 170 0.27 0.55 7.64
CA VAL A 170 0.05 -0.68 6.88
C VAL A 170 1.29 -1.09 6.09
N VAL A 171 1.42 -2.38 5.85
CA VAL A 171 2.43 -2.97 4.96
C VAL A 171 1.82 -3.31 3.61
N ARG A 172 2.62 -3.18 2.56
CA ARG A 172 2.25 -3.39 1.17
C ARG A 172 3.27 -4.29 0.50
N CYS A 173 2.79 -5.28 -0.25
CA CYS A 173 3.62 -6.23 -1.00
C CYS A 173 3.32 -6.20 -2.50
N ALA A 174 2.62 -5.16 -2.95
CA ALA A 174 2.05 -5.08 -4.30
C ALA A 174 3.07 -5.25 -5.44
N GLU A 175 4.31 -4.81 -5.27
CA GLU A 175 5.36 -4.93 -6.30
C GLU A 175 5.82 -6.39 -6.53
N GLN A 176 5.64 -7.27 -5.55
CA GLN A 176 6.01 -8.69 -5.63
C GLN A 176 4.88 -9.58 -6.17
N ARG A 177 3.73 -8.99 -6.52
CA ARG A 177 2.57 -9.76 -7.03
C ARG A 177 2.79 -10.21 -8.46
N VAL A 178 2.42 -11.47 -8.72
CA VAL A 178 2.50 -12.06 -10.07
C VAL A 178 1.41 -11.46 -10.97
N ARG A 179 1.82 -10.84 -12.09
CA ARG A 179 0.90 -10.18 -13.04
C ARG A 179 -0.23 -11.08 -13.56
N SER A 180 0.05 -12.37 -13.80
CA SER A 180 -0.97 -13.32 -14.27
C SER A 180 -2.13 -13.52 -13.29
N ARG A 181 -1.91 -13.21 -12.00
CA ARG A 181 -2.89 -13.34 -10.92
C ARG A 181 -3.46 -12.01 -10.42
N GLU A 182 -3.17 -10.91 -11.11
CA GLU A 182 -3.69 -9.57 -10.76
C GLU A 182 -5.22 -9.54 -10.71
N HIS A 183 -5.90 -10.34 -11.55
CA HIS A 183 -7.36 -10.44 -11.56
C HIS A 183 -7.92 -10.94 -10.22
N LEU A 184 -7.29 -11.96 -9.60
CA LEU A 184 -7.69 -12.47 -8.27
C LEU A 184 -7.53 -11.39 -7.21
N TRP A 185 -6.41 -10.66 -7.27
CA TRP A 185 -6.14 -9.55 -6.35
C TRP A 185 -7.21 -8.46 -6.44
N ARG A 186 -7.54 -8.01 -7.64
CA ARG A 186 -8.60 -7.02 -7.86
C ARG A 186 -9.98 -7.55 -7.48
N GLN A 187 -10.27 -8.83 -7.71
CA GLN A 187 -11.53 -9.46 -7.35
C GLN A 187 -11.73 -9.49 -5.83
N ARG A 188 -10.72 -9.95 -5.06
CA ARG A 188 -10.77 -9.95 -3.60
C ARG A 188 -10.82 -8.52 -3.05
N TRP A 189 -10.11 -7.56 -3.66
CA TRP A 189 -10.16 -6.15 -3.24
C TRP A 189 -11.57 -5.55 -3.32
N LYS A 190 -12.34 -5.83 -4.36
CA LYS A 190 -13.75 -5.36 -4.45
C LYS A 190 -14.60 -5.82 -3.27
N ARG A 191 -14.26 -6.95 -2.65
CA ARG A 191 -14.93 -7.44 -1.44
C ARG A 191 -14.49 -6.69 -0.19
N VAL A 192 -13.28 -6.13 -0.16
CA VAL A 192 -12.79 -5.32 0.97
C VAL A 192 -13.64 -4.06 1.17
N GLU A 193 -14.11 -3.42 0.09
CA GLU A 193 -14.88 -2.18 0.15
C GLU A 193 -16.19 -2.31 0.97
N ASN A 194 -16.85 -3.48 0.87
CA ASN A 194 -18.14 -3.75 1.52
C ASN A 194 -18.09 -4.89 2.54
N GLY A 195 -16.93 -5.50 2.72
CA GLY A 195 -16.76 -6.67 3.57
C GLY A 195 -16.59 -6.30 5.04
N ARG A 196 -16.79 -7.29 5.88
CA ARG A 196 -16.61 -7.21 7.33
C ARG A 196 -15.44 -8.09 7.75
N THR A 197 -14.93 -7.82 8.94
CA THR A 197 -13.86 -8.63 9.55
C THR A 197 -14.25 -10.11 9.72
N GLU A 198 -15.54 -10.40 9.81
CA GLU A 198 -16.13 -11.75 9.83
C GLU A 198 -15.89 -12.52 8.51
N ASP A 199 -15.71 -11.81 7.39
CA ASP A 199 -15.46 -12.40 6.08
C ASP A 199 -14.00 -12.84 5.90
N LEU A 200 -13.11 -12.48 6.84
CA LEU A 200 -11.70 -12.88 6.78
C LEU A 200 -11.56 -14.38 7.03
N HIS A 201 -10.77 -15.03 6.18
CA HIS A 201 -10.48 -16.45 6.34
C HIS A 201 -9.38 -16.69 7.38
N TRP A 202 -9.68 -17.46 8.42
CA TRP A 202 -8.74 -17.80 9.48
C TRP A 202 -7.88 -18.99 9.04
N LEU A 203 -6.58 -18.75 8.81
CA LEU A 203 -5.65 -19.82 8.48
C LEU A 203 -5.38 -20.71 9.71
N SER A 204 -5.08 -21.97 9.46
CA SER A 204 -4.70 -22.92 10.52
C SER A 204 -3.45 -22.42 11.27
N ALA A 205 -3.40 -22.65 12.58
CA ALA A 205 -2.24 -22.34 13.41
C ALA A 205 -1.16 -23.45 13.36
N GLY A 206 -1.50 -24.62 12.82
CA GLY A 206 -0.57 -25.77 12.74
C GLY A 206 0.46 -25.65 11.60
N PRO A 207 1.30 -26.69 11.43
CA PRO A 207 2.32 -26.73 10.38
C PRO A 207 1.70 -26.41 9.01
N THR A 208 2.18 -25.35 8.39
CA THR A 208 1.51 -24.74 7.24
C THR A 208 2.42 -24.81 6.04
N THR A 209 2.16 -25.79 5.17
CA THR A 209 2.82 -25.82 3.86
C THR A 209 2.17 -24.82 2.91
N ILE A 210 2.94 -24.31 1.95
CA ILE A 210 2.42 -23.44 0.88
C ILE A 210 1.22 -24.09 0.16
N ALA A 211 1.28 -25.41 -0.06
CA ALA A 211 0.20 -26.16 -0.71
C ALA A 211 -1.08 -26.20 0.13
N ALA A 212 -0.97 -26.37 1.45
CA ALA A 212 -2.12 -26.37 2.35
C ALA A 212 -2.82 -25.00 2.37
N VAL A 213 -2.07 -23.90 2.46
CA VAL A 213 -2.65 -22.54 2.38
C VAL A 213 -3.28 -22.29 1.02
N HIS A 214 -2.61 -22.72 -0.05
CA HIS A 214 -3.17 -22.58 -1.39
C HIS A 214 -4.52 -23.32 -1.52
N GLY A 215 -4.63 -24.54 -1.01
CA GLY A 215 -5.87 -25.31 -0.97
C GLY A 215 -6.96 -24.59 -0.17
N ALA A 216 -6.66 -24.15 1.06
CA ALA A 216 -7.61 -23.42 1.90
C ALA A 216 -8.12 -22.12 1.24
N LEU A 217 -7.23 -21.39 0.56
CA LEU A 217 -7.60 -20.17 -0.18
C LEU A 217 -8.36 -20.43 -1.47
N ALA A 218 -8.20 -21.61 -2.07
CA ALA A 218 -8.98 -22.04 -3.24
C ALA A 218 -10.41 -22.45 -2.85
N GLU A 219 -10.60 -23.04 -1.67
CA GLU A 219 -11.93 -23.33 -1.10
C GLU A 219 -12.70 -22.05 -0.70
N ARG A 220 -11.97 -20.96 -0.43
CA ARG A 220 -12.49 -19.63 -0.08
C ARG A 220 -11.96 -18.58 -1.08
N ASP A 221 -12.26 -18.79 -2.35
CA ASP A 221 -11.77 -17.95 -3.45
C ASP A 221 -12.30 -16.50 -3.39
N ASP A 222 -13.42 -16.28 -2.69
CA ASP A 222 -14.10 -15.01 -2.51
C ASP A 222 -13.70 -14.24 -1.24
N ALA A 223 -12.96 -14.85 -0.31
CA ALA A 223 -12.57 -14.21 0.94
C ALA A 223 -11.74 -12.92 0.68
N PRO A 224 -12.12 -11.76 1.26
CA PRO A 224 -11.42 -10.49 1.05
C PRO A 224 -10.03 -10.44 1.68
N GLY A 225 -9.72 -11.35 2.61
CA GLY A 225 -8.47 -11.34 3.35
C GLY A 225 -8.31 -12.59 4.23
N VAL A 226 -7.21 -12.62 4.98
CA VAL A 226 -6.92 -13.70 5.94
C VAL A 226 -6.47 -13.18 7.30
N VAL A 227 -6.68 -14.02 8.32
CA VAL A 227 -6.02 -13.90 9.62
C VAL A 227 -4.96 -15.00 9.73
N VAL A 228 -3.71 -14.60 9.96
CA VAL A 228 -2.56 -15.51 10.07
C VAL A 228 -2.21 -15.70 11.53
N ARG A 229 -2.30 -16.94 12.01
CA ARG A 229 -2.00 -17.34 13.39
C ARG A 229 -0.65 -18.01 13.57
N SER A 230 -0.06 -18.52 12.49
CA SER A 230 1.24 -19.19 12.51
C SER A 230 2.36 -18.20 12.86
N VAL A 231 3.49 -18.76 13.30
CA VAL A 231 4.71 -18.03 13.64
C VAL A 231 5.92 -18.62 12.91
N GLY A 232 7.03 -17.89 12.84
CA GLY A 232 8.27 -18.38 12.23
C GLY A 232 8.11 -18.80 10.77
N GLU A 233 8.70 -19.94 10.39
CA GLU A 233 8.70 -20.42 9.00
C GLU A 233 7.28 -20.70 8.45
N ASP A 234 6.37 -21.19 9.30
CA ASP A 234 4.97 -21.41 8.92
C ASP A 234 4.24 -20.10 8.58
N ARG A 235 4.63 -18.98 9.22
CA ARG A 235 4.10 -17.65 8.90
C ARG A 235 4.64 -17.15 7.57
N ALA A 236 5.94 -17.31 7.31
CA ALA A 236 6.54 -16.96 6.04
C ALA A 236 5.89 -17.74 4.87
N ALA A 237 5.64 -19.03 5.05
CA ALA A 237 4.90 -19.85 4.09
C ALA A 237 3.47 -19.35 3.86
N ALA A 238 2.75 -18.99 4.93
CA ALA A 238 1.41 -18.42 4.86
C ALA A 238 1.38 -17.08 4.11
N PHE A 239 2.35 -16.20 4.36
CA PHE A 239 2.48 -14.93 3.65
C PHE A 239 2.72 -15.13 2.16
N GLY A 240 3.70 -15.95 1.79
CA GLY A 240 4.02 -16.23 0.38
C GLY A 240 2.83 -16.81 -0.38
N ALA A 241 2.18 -17.82 0.21
CA ALA A 241 1.00 -18.43 -0.39
C ALA A 241 -0.18 -17.44 -0.50
N SER A 242 -0.41 -16.60 0.51
CA SER A 242 -1.51 -15.62 0.50
C SER A 242 -1.29 -14.53 -0.56
N VAL A 243 -0.09 -13.96 -0.64
CA VAL A 243 0.25 -12.96 -1.67
C VAL A 243 0.14 -13.57 -3.07
N PHE A 244 0.64 -14.79 -3.27
CA PHE A 244 0.52 -15.53 -4.53
C PHE A 244 -0.94 -15.81 -4.93
N ASN A 245 -1.83 -16.00 -3.97
CA ASN A 245 -3.27 -16.21 -4.20
C ASN A 245 -4.09 -14.93 -4.29
N GLY A 246 -3.43 -13.78 -4.40
CA GLY A 246 -4.10 -12.50 -4.60
C GLY A 246 -4.75 -11.95 -3.33
N VAL A 247 -4.47 -12.48 -2.14
CA VAL A 247 -5.04 -12.00 -0.88
C VAL A 247 -4.56 -10.57 -0.61
N PRO A 248 -5.45 -9.55 -0.56
CA PRO A 248 -5.04 -8.16 -0.39
C PRO A 248 -5.01 -7.69 1.07
N VAL A 249 -5.66 -8.41 1.98
CA VAL A 249 -5.72 -8.06 3.40
C VAL A 249 -5.20 -9.23 4.21
N MET A 250 -4.18 -8.99 5.03
CA MET A 250 -3.71 -9.99 6.01
C MET A 250 -3.55 -9.33 7.36
N ILE A 251 -4.00 -10.02 8.42
CA ILE A 251 -3.86 -9.57 9.80
C ILE A 251 -3.11 -10.63 10.57
N TRP A 252 -2.10 -10.22 11.32
CA TRP A 252 -1.36 -11.11 12.20
C TRP A 252 -0.86 -10.34 13.42
N ARG A 253 -0.39 -11.09 14.40
CA ARG A 253 0.33 -10.56 15.55
C ARG A 253 1.81 -10.87 15.42
N GLY A 254 2.64 -9.83 15.56
CA GLY A 254 4.09 -9.95 15.61
C GLY A 254 4.60 -10.60 16.91
N GLY A 255 5.80 -11.17 16.83
CA GLY A 255 6.46 -11.83 17.95
C GLY A 255 6.14 -13.33 18.08
N PRO A 256 6.47 -13.94 19.24
CA PRO A 256 6.33 -15.37 19.47
C PRO A 256 4.87 -15.78 19.68
N GLU A 257 4.61 -17.08 19.52
CA GLU A 257 3.32 -17.70 19.82
C GLU A 257 2.97 -17.52 21.30
N THR A 258 1.70 -17.26 21.57
CA THR A 258 1.17 -17.16 22.93
C THR A 258 -0.18 -17.83 23.00
N ASP A 259 -0.47 -18.44 24.16
CA ASP A 259 -1.78 -19.01 24.44
C ASP A 259 -2.89 -17.95 24.26
N GLY A 260 -3.98 -18.34 23.62
CA GLY A 260 -5.14 -17.46 23.40
C GLY A 260 -5.00 -16.43 22.27
N ILE A 261 -3.98 -16.55 21.41
CA ILE A 261 -3.80 -15.66 20.24
C ILE A 261 -5.05 -15.54 19.36
N GLU A 262 -5.81 -16.63 19.22
CA GLU A 262 -7.06 -16.66 18.44
C GLU A 262 -8.15 -15.82 19.10
N THR A 263 -8.43 -16.06 20.39
CA THR A 263 -9.42 -15.30 21.16
C THR A 263 -9.09 -13.81 21.17
N GLU A 264 -7.81 -13.51 21.31
CA GLU A 264 -7.32 -12.15 21.27
C GLU A 264 -7.54 -11.50 19.90
N LEU A 265 -7.07 -12.12 18.81
CA LEU A 265 -7.28 -11.61 17.46
C LEU A 265 -8.78 -11.46 17.15
N ALA A 266 -9.62 -12.40 17.61
CA ALA A 266 -11.06 -12.36 17.39
C ALA A 266 -11.68 -11.15 18.09
N SER A 267 -11.27 -10.86 19.33
CA SER A 267 -11.73 -9.68 20.07
C SER A 267 -11.38 -8.37 19.36
N PHE A 268 -10.23 -8.33 18.67
CA PHE A 268 -9.83 -7.16 17.88
C PHE A 268 -10.50 -7.07 16.52
N LEU A 269 -11.21 -8.10 16.08
CA LEU A 269 -11.80 -8.19 14.75
C LEU A 269 -13.33 -8.33 14.80
N GLU A 270 -13.98 -8.07 15.92
CA GLU A 270 -15.43 -8.21 16.01
C GLU A 270 -16.18 -7.07 15.28
N GLY A 271 -17.09 -7.44 14.37
CA GLY A 271 -18.18 -6.60 13.85
C GLY A 271 -17.84 -5.42 12.94
N ASP A 272 -16.59 -5.22 12.54
CA ASP A 272 -16.16 -4.00 11.84
C ASP A 272 -16.12 -4.14 10.32
N ALA A 273 -16.32 -3.00 9.65
CA ALA A 273 -16.07 -2.87 8.22
C ALA A 273 -14.57 -3.00 7.93
N LEU A 274 -14.19 -3.78 6.91
CA LEU A 274 -12.79 -3.98 6.54
C LEU A 274 -12.09 -2.67 6.15
N SER A 275 -12.80 -1.75 5.50
CA SER A 275 -12.31 -0.41 5.14
C SER A 275 -11.81 0.41 6.34
N SER A 276 -12.31 0.12 7.55
CA SER A 276 -11.94 0.82 8.78
C SER A 276 -10.69 0.25 9.47
N LEU A 277 -10.18 -0.91 9.03
CA LEU A 277 -9.12 -1.66 9.69
C LEU A 277 -7.85 -0.83 9.95
N PRO A 278 -7.29 -0.06 9.00
CA PRO A 278 -6.09 0.75 9.27
C PRO A 278 -6.26 1.69 10.47
N GLY A 279 -7.40 2.39 10.55
CA GLY A 279 -7.71 3.30 11.66
C GLY A 279 -8.06 2.58 12.96
N LYS A 280 -8.72 1.41 12.88
CA LYS A 280 -9.00 0.56 14.05
C LYS A 280 -7.72 0.07 14.70
N LEU A 281 -6.79 -0.50 13.91
CA LEU A 281 -5.54 -1.03 14.43
C LEU A 281 -4.68 0.07 15.06
N ARG A 282 -4.66 1.29 14.50
CA ARG A 282 -4.03 2.45 15.15
C ARG A 282 -4.62 2.71 16.55
N ARG A 283 -5.96 2.72 16.69
CA ARG A 283 -6.62 2.90 17.99
C ARG A 283 -6.26 1.80 18.99
N ILE A 284 -6.23 0.53 18.54
CA ILE A 284 -5.86 -0.61 19.38
C ILE A 284 -4.40 -0.49 19.85
N ARG A 285 -3.47 -0.16 18.94
CA ARG A 285 -2.05 0.04 19.25
C ARG A 285 -1.87 1.17 20.27
N ALA A 286 -2.48 2.33 20.03
CA ALA A 286 -2.44 3.47 20.94
C ALA A 286 -2.99 3.14 22.33
N GLY A 287 -4.14 2.45 22.41
CA GLY A 287 -4.73 2.01 23.67
C GLY A 287 -3.92 0.93 24.41
N SER A 288 -2.99 0.27 23.71
CA SER A 288 -2.09 -0.74 24.29
C SER A 288 -0.77 -0.14 24.79
N ALA A 289 -0.44 1.09 24.39
CA ALA A 289 0.82 1.74 24.74
C ALA A 289 0.99 2.01 26.24
N ALA A 290 -0.10 2.26 26.96
CA ALA A 290 -0.08 2.56 28.39
C ALA A 290 0.34 1.36 29.26
N ASP A 291 0.13 0.13 28.78
CA ASP A 291 0.23 -1.07 29.62
C ASP A 291 1.43 -1.97 29.31
N GLY A 292 2.22 -1.70 28.25
CA GLY A 292 3.47 -2.40 27.88
C GLY A 292 3.35 -3.89 27.51
N GLN A 293 2.42 -4.58 28.15
CA GLN A 293 2.10 -6.00 28.08
C GLN A 293 0.89 -6.29 27.19
N ARG A 294 0.11 -5.26 26.81
CA ARG A 294 -1.04 -5.45 25.92
C ARG A 294 -0.56 -5.78 24.52
N SER A 295 -1.01 -6.93 24.06
CA SER A 295 -0.68 -7.56 22.79
C SER A 295 -1.17 -6.80 21.55
N GLY A 296 -2.16 -5.91 21.70
CA GLY A 296 -2.69 -5.07 20.62
C GLY A 296 -1.63 -4.18 19.95
N GLY A 297 -0.55 -3.84 20.66
CA GLY A 297 0.59 -3.07 20.10
C GLY A 297 1.40 -3.81 19.03
N ARG A 298 1.22 -5.14 18.89
CA ARG A 298 1.94 -5.99 17.92
C ARG A 298 1.09 -6.40 16.72
N LEU A 299 -0.13 -5.89 16.61
CA LEU A 299 -0.99 -6.19 15.46
C LEU A 299 -0.42 -5.53 14.23
N ALA A 300 -0.20 -6.32 13.18
CA ALA A 300 0.26 -5.86 11.89
C ALA A 300 -0.79 -6.13 10.81
N LEU A 301 -0.73 -5.34 9.74
CA LEU A 301 -1.72 -5.32 8.68
C LEU A 301 -1.05 -5.19 7.34
N LEU A 302 -1.24 -6.18 6.49
CA LEU A 302 -1.02 -6.03 5.06
C LEU A 302 -2.30 -5.46 4.45
N TRP A 303 -2.16 -4.35 3.74
CA TRP A 303 -3.26 -3.62 3.10
C TRP A 303 -2.89 -3.31 1.65
N ASP A 304 -3.07 -4.29 0.78
CA ASP A 304 -2.69 -4.20 -0.62
C ASP A 304 -3.82 -3.70 -1.50
N ASP A 305 -4.05 -2.39 -1.49
CA ASP A 305 -4.96 -1.71 -2.41
C ASP A 305 -4.41 -1.59 -3.87
N PRO A 306 -5.04 -2.20 -4.89
CA PRO A 306 -4.61 -2.12 -6.29
C PRO A 306 -4.87 -0.76 -6.97
N GLN A 307 -5.62 0.15 -6.34
CA GLN A 307 -5.95 1.48 -6.88
C GLN A 307 -4.84 2.51 -6.59
N HIS A 308 -3.99 2.22 -5.59
CA HIS A 308 -2.94 3.11 -5.12
C HIS A 308 -1.52 2.52 -5.26
N PRO A 309 -1.08 2.14 -6.47
CA PRO A 309 0.29 1.64 -6.68
C PRO A 309 1.31 2.76 -6.48
N LEU A 310 2.57 2.38 -6.20
CA LEU A 310 3.69 3.32 -6.20
C LEU A 310 3.80 4.04 -7.56
N PRO A 311 4.32 5.28 -7.58
CA PRO A 311 4.71 5.93 -8.83
C PRO A 311 5.64 5.04 -9.65
N PRO A 312 5.48 4.99 -10.98
CA PRO A 312 6.35 4.19 -11.84
C PRO A 312 7.80 4.69 -11.73
N ARG A 313 8.75 3.74 -11.69
CA ARG A 313 10.18 4.08 -11.78
C ARG A 313 10.44 4.82 -13.08
N LEU A 314 11.13 5.97 -12.97
CA LEU A 314 11.73 6.63 -14.12
C LEU A 314 12.99 5.83 -14.49
N ASP A 315 12.82 4.75 -15.24
CA ASP A 315 13.95 4.07 -15.86
C ASP A 315 14.45 4.95 -17.00
N LEU A 316 15.51 5.71 -16.73
CA LEU A 316 16.30 6.42 -17.73
C LEU A 316 17.31 5.44 -18.33
N ALA A 317 16.81 4.47 -19.10
CA ALA A 317 17.62 3.57 -19.91
C ALA A 317 17.54 3.97 -21.40
#